data_AF-A0A9N9VMX9-F1
#
_entry.id   AF-A0A9N9VMX9-F1
#
_cell.length_a   1.000
_cell.length_b   1.000
_cell.length_c   1.000
_cell.angle_alpha   90.00
_cell.angle_beta   90.00
_cell.angle_gamma   90.00
#
_symmetry.space_group_name_H-M   'P 1'
#
loop_
_entity.id
_entity.type
_entity.pdbx_description
1 polymer ?
#
loop_
_entity_poly.entity_id
_entity_poly.type
_entity_poly.pdbx_seq_one_letter_code
_entity_poly.pdbx_strand_id
1 'polypeptide(L)'
;TDRKCRRWKTNPVLGYDTHQDVPDRLHYTARFHRAHLQKVLLDAVPKTVIHLKKRSFGLELDHNSVTINFEDGSSVTQDLVVVSDGIHSAIRQQLLPDHKNFLTGWTSFRLDPYCKGTDRGCSISSVLSRPHSGSTARQWVFNSRIVLTGDAAHPIGHAGFGAGMAIDDALALFMAPDRIQLGSETIGTGLENALDLFQTVRKPHVDRLGDFLARTGKAKSIYGKHLSEEQILEWVNGRENTAWIHEHDINAAFELVNSVPQ
;
A
#
# COMPACT_ATOMS: atom_id res chain seq x y z
N THR A 1 0.38 -25.90 11.68
CA THR A 1 -0.21 -26.74 10.61
C THR A 1 -0.48 -25.85 9.41
N ASP A 2 0.18 -26.14 8.30
CA ASP A 2 0.08 -25.38 7.04
C ASP A 2 -1.36 -25.35 6.50
N ARG A 3 -1.72 -24.22 5.89
CA ARG A 3 -3.05 -24.07 5.29
C ARG A 3 -3.05 -24.79 3.94
N LYS A 4 -4.01 -25.69 3.72
CA LYS A 4 -4.10 -26.48 2.46
C LYS A 4 -5.02 -25.78 1.46
N CYS A 5 -4.52 -25.50 0.28
CA CYS A 5 -5.36 -25.10 -0.85
C CYS A 5 -5.94 -26.37 -1.50
N ARG A 6 -7.26 -26.45 -1.68
CA ARG A 6 -7.93 -27.63 -2.20
C ARG A 6 -8.80 -27.29 -3.40
N ARG A 7 -8.95 -28.25 -4.30
CA ARG A 7 -9.89 -28.13 -5.42
C ARG A 7 -11.32 -28.29 -4.92
N TRP A 8 -12.18 -27.31 -5.18
CA TRP A 8 -13.53 -27.28 -4.64
C TRP A 8 -14.41 -28.47 -5.09
N LYS A 9 -14.21 -28.97 -6.33
CA LYS A 9 -15.05 -30.02 -6.92
C LYS A 9 -14.65 -31.43 -6.51
N THR A 10 -13.36 -31.73 -6.51
CA THR A 10 -12.83 -33.09 -6.31
C THR A 10 -12.12 -33.28 -4.97
N ASN A 11 -11.87 -32.18 -4.23
CA ASN A 11 -11.21 -32.14 -2.93
C ASN A 11 -9.70 -32.52 -2.82
N PRO A 12 -8.90 -32.79 -3.89
CA PRO A 12 -7.46 -32.98 -3.72
C PRO A 12 -6.78 -31.69 -3.25
N VAL A 13 -5.67 -31.87 -2.54
CA VAL A 13 -4.80 -30.77 -2.13
C VAL A 13 -4.00 -30.31 -3.35
N LEU A 14 -4.11 -29.02 -3.67
CA LEU A 14 -3.43 -28.37 -4.79
C LEU A 14 -2.15 -27.64 -4.36
N GLY A 15 -1.99 -27.38 -3.06
CA GLY A 15 -0.83 -26.67 -2.53
C GLY A 15 -0.94 -26.43 -1.03
N TYR A 16 0.15 -25.93 -0.46
CA TYR A 16 0.27 -25.59 0.96
C TYR A 16 0.73 -24.13 1.07
N ASP A 17 0.06 -23.35 1.92
CA ASP A 17 0.57 -22.05 2.38
C ASP A 17 1.39 -22.30 3.65
N THR A 18 2.71 -22.15 3.53
CA THR A 18 3.66 -22.20 4.65
C THR A 18 3.89 -20.80 5.19
N HIS A 19 4.00 -20.66 6.51
CA HIS A 19 4.32 -19.38 7.17
C HIS A 19 5.57 -19.59 8.01
N GLN A 20 6.60 -18.77 7.79
CA GLN A 20 7.83 -18.77 8.59
C GLN A 20 7.69 -17.75 9.72
N ASP A 21 8.23 -18.06 10.90
CA ASP A 21 8.36 -17.13 12.05
C ASP A 21 7.07 -16.49 12.60
N VAL A 22 5.89 -17.04 12.27
CA VAL A 22 4.62 -16.63 12.88
C VAL A 22 4.18 -17.70 13.89
N PRO A 23 4.29 -17.48 15.21
CA PRO A 23 3.95 -18.50 16.20
C PRO A 23 2.43 -18.67 16.38
N ASP A 24 1.66 -17.59 16.18
CA ASP A 24 0.19 -17.61 16.29
C ASP A 24 -0.45 -17.87 14.92
N ARG A 25 -1.21 -18.96 14.82
CA ARG A 25 -1.97 -19.34 13.62
C ARG A 25 -2.97 -18.25 13.18
N LEU A 26 -3.48 -17.42 14.08
CA LEU A 26 -4.38 -16.31 13.76
C LEU A 26 -3.66 -15.22 12.94
N HIS A 27 -2.35 -15.10 13.08
CA HIS A 27 -1.53 -14.12 12.36
C HIS A 27 -1.05 -14.61 10.99
N TYR A 28 -1.29 -15.89 10.64
CA TYR A 28 -1.00 -16.42 9.30
C TYR A 28 -1.72 -15.62 8.21
N THR A 29 -2.98 -15.25 8.46
CA THR A 29 -3.66 -14.24 7.65
C THR A 29 -4.56 -13.40 8.53
N ALA A 30 -4.14 -12.18 8.83
CA ALA A 30 -4.97 -11.24 9.57
C ALA A 30 -5.88 -10.46 8.60
N ARG A 31 -7.19 -10.45 8.89
CA ARG A 31 -8.16 -9.60 8.18
C ARG A 31 -8.88 -8.76 9.22
N PHE A 32 -8.89 -7.45 8.99
CA PHE A 32 -9.56 -6.51 9.86
C PHE A 32 -10.62 -5.73 9.09
N HIS A 33 -11.71 -5.39 9.77
CA HIS A 33 -12.61 -4.37 9.25
C HIS A 33 -11.88 -3.01 9.29
N ARG A 34 -11.77 -2.33 8.14
CA ARG A 34 -10.98 -1.08 8.00
C ARG A 34 -11.33 -0.06 9.10
N ALA A 35 -12.62 0.15 9.37
CA ALA A 35 -13.06 1.12 10.36
C ALA A 35 -12.62 0.74 11.78
N HIS A 36 -12.56 -0.55 12.12
CA HIS A 36 -12.09 -1.00 13.43
C HIS A 36 -10.59 -0.80 13.58
N LEU A 37 -9.81 -1.17 12.57
CA LEU A 37 -8.36 -0.94 12.58
C LEU A 37 -8.05 0.56 12.68
N GLN A 38 -8.70 1.39 11.87
CA GLN A 38 -8.54 2.85 11.93
C GLN A 38 -8.94 3.42 13.29
N LYS A 39 -10.01 2.89 13.93
CA LYS A 39 -10.42 3.32 15.27
C LYS A 39 -9.36 3.01 16.32
N VAL A 40 -8.80 1.80 16.29
CA VAL A 40 -7.74 1.39 17.23
C VAL A 40 -6.49 2.27 17.05
N LEU A 41 -6.09 2.53 15.80
CA LEU A 41 -4.95 3.43 15.52
C LEU A 41 -5.23 4.87 15.97
N LEU A 42 -6.44 5.37 15.72
CA LEU A 42 -6.88 6.70 16.16
C LEU A 42 -6.86 6.84 17.68
N ASP A 43 -7.22 5.79 18.41
CA ASP A 43 -7.20 5.79 19.88
C ASP A 43 -5.78 5.73 20.46
N ALA A 44 -4.81 5.27 19.68
CA ALA A 44 -3.41 5.17 20.08
C ALA A 44 -2.62 6.47 19.91
N VAL A 45 -3.18 7.50 19.28
CA VAL A 45 -2.52 8.79 19.03
C VAL A 45 -3.23 9.94 19.75
N PRO A 46 -2.50 10.97 20.23
CA PRO A 46 -3.13 12.13 20.86
C PRO A 46 -4.10 12.82 19.90
N LYS A 47 -5.34 13.06 20.33
CA LYS A 47 -6.34 13.74 19.49
C LYS A 47 -5.94 15.16 19.07
N THR A 48 -5.02 15.78 19.82
CA THR A 48 -4.51 17.13 19.57
C THR A 48 -3.70 17.24 18.29
N VAL A 49 -3.13 16.15 17.76
CA VAL A 49 -2.37 16.16 16.50
C VAL A 49 -3.24 15.89 15.28
N ILE A 50 -4.56 15.67 15.46
CA ILE A 50 -5.49 15.33 14.38
C ILE A 50 -6.44 16.50 14.12
N HIS A 51 -6.33 17.07 12.93
CA HIS A 51 -7.19 18.15 12.46
C HIS A 51 -8.11 17.66 11.35
N LEU A 52 -9.36 17.34 11.70
CA LEU A 52 -10.39 16.91 10.73
C LEU A 52 -10.98 18.10 9.97
N LYS A 53 -11.72 17.81 8.89
CA LYS A 53 -12.30 18.80 7.97
C LYS A 53 -11.26 19.68 7.26
N LYS A 54 -10.01 19.21 7.20
CA LYS A 54 -8.89 19.84 6.50
C LYS A 54 -8.61 19.10 5.19
N ARG A 55 -9.44 19.35 4.17
CA ARG A 55 -9.22 18.78 2.84
C ARG A 55 -8.19 19.62 2.09
N SER A 56 -7.00 19.08 1.88
CA SER A 56 -5.96 19.72 1.09
C SER A 56 -6.30 19.65 -0.40
N PHE A 57 -6.11 20.75 -1.12
CA PHE A 57 -6.28 20.78 -2.58
C PHE A 57 -4.98 21.06 -3.34
N GLY A 58 -3.94 21.48 -2.64
CA GLY A 58 -2.63 21.73 -3.23
C GLY A 58 -1.63 22.21 -2.20
N LEU A 59 -0.42 22.47 -2.69
CA LEU A 59 0.68 23.03 -1.92
C LEU A 59 1.40 24.15 -2.67
N GLU A 60 2.11 24.97 -1.92
CA GLU A 60 3.04 25.99 -2.40
C GLU A 60 4.43 25.66 -1.88
N LEU A 61 5.41 25.76 -2.77
CA LEU A 61 6.81 25.49 -2.46
C LEU A 61 7.54 26.80 -2.23
N ASP A 62 8.24 26.88 -1.11
CA ASP A 62 9.26 27.88 -0.85
C ASP A 62 10.63 27.19 -0.75
N HIS A 63 11.72 27.97 -0.74
CA HIS A 63 13.08 27.44 -0.64
C HIS A 63 13.31 26.60 0.61
N ASN A 64 12.68 26.98 1.73
CA ASN A 64 12.90 26.33 3.03
C ASN A 64 11.64 25.69 3.63
N SER A 65 10.47 25.85 3.03
CA SER A 65 9.23 25.38 3.61
C SER A 65 8.21 24.96 2.55
N VAL A 66 7.20 24.23 3.00
CA VAL A 66 6.06 23.81 2.17
C VAL A 66 4.80 24.29 2.85
N THR A 67 3.95 24.99 2.10
CA THR A 67 2.64 25.44 2.58
C THR A 67 1.55 24.58 1.97
N ILE A 68 0.71 23.97 2.81
CA ILE A 68 -0.46 23.19 2.39
C ILE A 68 -1.69 24.09 2.45
N ASN A 69 -2.47 24.11 1.37
CA ASN A 69 -3.70 24.88 1.27
C ASN A 69 -4.93 23.98 1.39
N PHE A 70 -5.91 24.42 2.19
CA PHE A 70 -7.12 23.67 2.50
C PHE A 70 -8.39 24.32 1.96
N GLU A 71 -9.40 23.51 1.63
CA GLU A 71 -10.68 23.98 1.08
C GLU A 71 -11.47 24.90 2.02
N ASP A 72 -11.17 24.93 3.32
CA ASP A 72 -11.78 25.83 4.29
C ASP A 72 -11.14 27.23 4.31
N GLY A 73 -10.19 27.50 3.41
CA GLY A 73 -9.47 28.76 3.29
C GLY A 73 -8.27 28.88 4.23
N SER A 74 -8.03 27.91 5.10
CA SER A 74 -6.82 27.89 5.94
C SER A 74 -5.62 27.33 5.19
N SER A 75 -4.42 27.62 5.70
CA SER A 75 -3.16 27.05 5.24
C SER A 75 -2.26 26.73 6.42
N VAL A 76 -1.30 25.82 6.19
CA VAL A 76 -0.28 25.44 7.19
C VAL A 76 1.08 25.31 6.51
N THR A 77 2.10 25.95 7.05
CA THR A 77 3.49 25.89 6.57
C THR A 77 4.31 24.95 7.45
N GLN A 78 5.08 24.05 6.84
CA GLN A 78 5.92 23.05 7.52
C GLN A 78 7.24 22.79 6.81
N ASP A 79 8.21 22.23 7.53
CA ASP A 79 9.51 21.82 6.98
C ASP A 79 9.45 20.51 6.20
N LEU A 80 8.51 19.62 6.56
CA LEU A 80 8.29 18.30 5.96
C LEU A 80 6.78 18.05 5.77
N VAL A 81 6.42 17.54 4.60
CA VAL A 81 5.05 17.12 4.28
C VAL A 81 5.03 15.66 3.85
N VAL A 82 4.32 14.84 4.62
CA VAL A 82 4.02 13.44 4.28
C VAL A 82 2.63 13.37 3.67
N VAL A 83 2.55 13.04 2.39
CA VAL A 83 1.31 12.98 1.61
C VAL A 83 0.77 11.55 1.62
N SER A 84 -0.36 11.36 2.31
CA SER A 84 -1.03 10.07 2.50
C SER A 84 -2.54 10.15 2.19
N ASP A 85 -2.92 11.02 1.26
CA ASP A 85 -4.31 11.34 0.87
C ASP A 85 -4.91 10.36 -0.17
N GLY A 86 -4.17 9.29 -0.48
CA GLY A 86 -4.66 8.09 -1.14
C GLY A 86 -4.77 8.17 -2.66
N ILE A 87 -5.56 7.26 -3.25
CA ILE A 87 -5.58 7.07 -4.71
C ILE A 87 -6.03 8.32 -5.48
N HIS A 88 -6.81 9.21 -4.89
CA HIS A 88 -7.25 10.46 -5.52
C HIS A 88 -6.46 11.68 -5.06
N SER A 89 -5.21 11.47 -4.64
CA SER A 89 -4.31 12.52 -4.16
C SER A 89 -4.26 13.73 -5.09
N ALA A 90 -4.73 14.87 -4.57
CA ALA A 90 -4.66 16.15 -5.29
C ALA A 90 -3.20 16.65 -5.34
N ILE A 91 -2.45 16.42 -4.26
CA ILE A 91 -1.04 16.82 -4.15
C ILE A 91 -0.18 16.01 -5.12
N ARG A 92 -0.37 14.67 -5.23
CA ARG A 92 0.33 13.89 -6.26
C ARG A 92 0.01 14.43 -7.65
N GLN A 93 -1.27 14.75 -7.93
CA GLN A 93 -1.66 15.26 -9.24
C GLN A 93 -1.01 16.61 -9.58
N GLN A 94 -0.78 17.46 -8.57
CA GLN A 94 -0.01 18.69 -8.72
C GLN A 94 1.48 18.43 -8.98
N LEU A 95 2.10 17.52 -8.22
CA LEU A 95 3.54 17.22 -8.31
C LEU A 95 3.92 16.37 -9.55
N LEU A 96 3.00 15.51 -9.99
CA LEU A 96 3.15 14.62 -11.13
C LEU A 96 1.91 14.72 -12.06
N PRO A 97 1.79 15.79 -12.87
CA PRO A 97 0.63 16.01 -13.72
C PRO A 97 0.32 14.87 -14.69
N ASP A 98 1.36 14.16 -15.15
CA ASP A 98 1.24 13.06 -16.10
C ASP A 98 0.86 11.72 -15.44
N HIS A 99 0.85 11.65 -14.10
CA HIS A 99 0.50 10.42 -13.40
C HIS A 99 -1.00 10.16 -13.50
N LYS A 100 -1.38 9.04 -14.10
CA LYS A 100 -2.79 8.67 -14.32
C LYS A 100 -3.16 7.42 -13.56
N ASN A 101 -4.23 7.52 -12.79
CA ASN A 101 -4.99 6.35 -12.39
C ASN A 101 -5.79 5.82 -13.59
N PHE A 102 -6.02 4.53 -13.61
CA PHE A 102 -6.85 3.87 -14.60
C PHE A 102 -7.93 3.02 -13.93
N LEU A 103 -9.05 2.91 -14.62
CA LEU A 103 -10.08 1.95 -14.24
C LEU A 103 -9.55 0.55 -14.57
N THR A 104 -9.61 -0.36 -13.61
CA THR A 104 -9.07 -1.71 -13.81
C THR A 104 -9.89 -2.55 -14.81
N GLY A 105 -11.09 -2.09 -15.20
CA GLY A 105 -12.05 -2.81 -16.02
C GLY A 105 -12.86 -3.86 -15.25
N TRP A 106 -12.48 -4.15 -14.01
CA TRP A 106 -13.19 -5.09 -13.14
C TRP A 106 -14.30 -4.41 -12.37
N THR A 107 -15.30 -5.20 -12.01
CA THR A 107 -16.31 -4.80 -11.03
C THR A 107 -16.41 -5.90 -10.00
N SER A 108 -16.31 -5.54 -8.73
CA SER A 108 -16.44 -6.49 -7.63
C SER A 108 -17.77 -6.29 -6.94
N PHE A 109 -18.52 -7.38 -6.79
CA PHE A 109 -19.69 -7.45 -5.93
C PHE A 109 -19.22 -7.85 -4.52
N ARG A 110 -19.63 -7.08 -3.52
CA ARG A 110 -19.35 -7.39 -2.11
C ARG A 110 -20.65 -7.76 -1.42
N LEU A 111 -20.64 -8.88 -0.72
CA LEU A 111 -21.72 -9.31 0.18
C LEU A 111 -21.16 -9.44 1.59
N ASP A 112 -21.96 -9.08 2.58
CA ASP A 112 -21.66 -9.36 3.98
C ASP A 112 -22.28 -10.72 4.36
N PRO A 113 -21.46 -11.77 4.58
CA PRO A 113 -21.97 -13.09 4.97
C PRO A 113 -22.41 -13.16 6.44
N TYR A 114 -22.17 -12.12 7.26
CA TYR A 114 -22.43 -12.12 8.70
C TYR A 114 -23.70 -11.38 9.14
N CYS A 115 -24.59 -11.03 8.21
CA CYS A 115 -25.93 -10.55 8.55
C CYS A 115 -26.78 -11.67 9.20
N LYS A 116 -26.51 -11.97 10.48
CA LYS A 116 -27.39 -12.73 11.36
C LYS A 116 -27.99 -11.76 12.38
N GLY A 117 -29.30 -11.50 12.29
CA GLY A 117 -30.09 -11.02 13.41
C GLY A 117 -30.14 -9.52 13.69
N THR A 118 -29.93 -8.65 12.69
CA THR A 118 -30.40 -7.26 12.80
C THR A 118 -31.68 -7.12 11.99
N ASP A 119 -32.72 -6.49 12.56
CA ASP A 119 -34.02 -6.20 11.89
C ASP A 119 -33.91 -5.30 10.65
N ARG A 120 -32.68 -4.96 10.25
CA ARG A 120 -32.35 -4.33 8.98
C ARG A 120 -31.83 -5.43 8.06
N GLY A 121 -32.73 -6.06 7.33
CA GLY A 121 -32.46 -7.23 6.50
C GLY A 121 -31.20 -7.13 5.63
N CYS A 122 -30.66 -8.28 5.21
CA CYS A 122 -29.62 -8.37 4.19
C CYS A 122 -30.06 -7.61 2.95
N SER A 123 -29.69 -6.34 2.83
CA SER A 123 -29.74 -5.71 1.52
C SER A 123 -28.49 -6.20 0.79
N ILE A 124 -28.68 -6.79 -0.39
CA ILE A 124 -27.76 -6.54 -1.49
C ILE A 124 -27.86 -5.03 -1.75
N SER A 125 -27.30 -4.20 -0.86
CA SER A 125 -26.83 -2.91 -1.31
C SER A 125 -25.66 -3.26 -2.20
N SER A 126 -25.97 -3.39 -3.48
CA SER A 126 -25.09 -3.57 -4.61
C SER A 126 -24.07 -2.43 -4.65
N VAL A 127 -23.08 -2.49 -3.76
CA VAL A 127 -21.90 -1.64 -3.89
C VAL A 127 -21.08 -2.25 -5.01
N LEU A 128 -21.46 -1.91 -6.25
CA LEU A 128 -20.62 -2.07 -7.42
C LEU A 128 -19.38 -1.22 -7.19
N SER A 129 -18.35 -1.80 -6.57
CA SER A 129 -17.06 -1.14 -6.51
C SER A 129 -16.37 -1.37 -7.84
N ARG A 130 -16.17 -0.29 -8.60
CA ARG A 130 -15.25 -0.24 -9.73
C ARG A 130 -13.88 0.07 -9.16
N PRO A 131 -13.00 -0.94 -8.96
CA PRO A 131 -11.70 -0.69 -8.36
C PRO A 131 -10.89 0.17 -9.33
N HIS A 132 -10.40 1.29 -8.80
CA HIS A 132 -9.37 2.07 -9.45
C HIS A 132 -8.01 1.49 -9.05
N SER A 133 -7.07 1.56 -9.97
CA SER A 133 -5.66 1.34 -9.70
C SER A 133 -4.88 2.45 -10.39
N GLY A 134 -3.69 2.75 -9.93
CA GLY A 134 -2.71 3.47 -10.75
C GLY A 134 -1.46 2.64 -10.91
N SER A 135 -0.54 3.16 -11.71
CA SER A 135 0.85 2.73 -11.66
C SER A 135 1.50 3.25 -10.38
N THR A 136 2.60 2.66 -9.95
CA THR A 136 3.45 3.27 -8.93
C THR A 136 3.97 4.61 -9.45
N ALA A 137 3.97 5.65 -8.61
CA ALA A 137 4.55 6.94 -8.96
C ALA A 137 6.04 6.78 -9.29
N ARG A 138 6.50 7.48 -10.33
CA ARG A 138 7.90 7.45 -10.77
C ARG A 138 8.88 8.01 -9.74
N GLN A 139 8.37 8.87 -8.86
CA GLN A 139 9.12 9.60 -7.84
C GLN A 139 8.18 9.83 -6.66
N TRP A 140 8.70 9.64 -5.45
CA TRP A 140 7.96 9.75 -4.20
C TRP A 140 8.44 10.95 -3.37
N VAL A 141 9.70 11.36 -3.54
CA VAL A 141 10.31 12.48 -2.81
C VAL A 141 10.43 13.71 -3.70
N PHE A 142 10.05 14.89 -3.20
CA PHE A 142 10.08 16.14 -3.94
C PHE A 142 10.61 17.27 -3.06
N ASN A 143 11.41 18.15 -3.67
CA ASN A 143 11.92 19.37 -3.05
C ASN A 143 12.56 19.14 -1.66
N SER A 144 13.19 17.98 -1.46
CA SER A 144 13.86 17.56 -0.21
C SER A 144 12.99 17.54 1.05
N ARG A 145 11.67 17.71 0.90
CA ARG A 145 10.75 18.06 2.01
C ARG A 145 9.34 17.51 1.83
N ILE A 146 9.04 16.88 0.70
CA ILE A 146 7.73 16.27 0.44
C ILE A 146 7.96 14.81 0.13
N VAL A 147 7.15 13.95 0.74
CA VAL A 147 7.17 12.51 0.47
C VAL A 147 5.76 11.96 0.28
N LEU A 148 5.54 11.19 -0.77
CA LEU A 148 4.31 10.44 -1.01
C LEU A 148 4.40 9.06 -0.36
N THR A 149 3.32 8.59 0.27
CA THR A 149 3.23 7.22 0.83
C THR A 149 1.89 6.55 0.56
N GLY A 150 1.82 5.23 0.73
CA GLY A 150 0.59 4.46 0.53
C GLY A 150 -0.02 4.66 -0.86
N ASP A 151 -1.35 4.68 -0.96
CA ASP A 151 -2.03 4.87 -2.25
C ASP A 151 -1.77 6.24 -2.90
N ALA A 152 -1.19 7.21 -2.17
CA ALA A 152 -0.73 8.46 -2.78
C ALA A 152 0.55 8.23 -3.60
N ALA A 153 1.42 7.29 -3.23
CA ALA A 153 2.61 6.90 -3.97
C ALA A 153 2.39 5.70 -4.91
N HIS A 154 1.68 4.67 -4.44
CA HIS A 154 1.49 3.40 -5.13
C HIS A 154 0.04 2.93 -4.97
N PRO A 155 -0.89 3.45 -5.79
CA PRO A 155 -2.31 3.08 -5.76
C PRO A 155 -2.57 1.63 -6.27
N ILE A 156 -2.13 0.62 -5.50
CA ILE A 156 -2.21 -0.82 -5.83
C ILE A 156 -3.34 -1.55 -5.09
N GLY A 157 -4.29 -0.80 -4.50
CA GLY A 157 -5.32 -1.32 -3.60
C GLY A 157 -6.22 -2.45 -4.14
N HIS A 158 -6.31 -2.62 -5.46
CA HIS A 158 -7.11 -3.70 -6.08
C HIS A 158 -6.57 -5.11 -5.82
N ALA A 159 -5.28 -5.25 -5.51
CA ALA A 159 -4.64 -6.55 -5.30
C ALA A 159 -4.63 -7.03 -3.85
N GLY A 160 -5.11 -6.20 -2.91
CA GLY A 160 -5.14 -6.55 -1.48
C GLY A 160 -3.80 -6.40 -0.74
N PHE A 161 -2.78 -5.83 -1.39
CA PHE A 161 -1.45 -5.61 -0.79
C PHE A 161 -1.21 -4.16 -0.32
N GLY A 162 -2.02 -3.20 -0.78
CA GLY A 162 -1.74 -1.77 -0.57
C GLY A 162 -1.66 -1.33 0.90
N ALA A 163 -2.50 -1.89 1.78
CA ALA A 163 -2.46 -1.54 3.20
C ALA A 163 -1.15 -2.01 3.89
N GLY A 164 -0.66 -3.20 3.54
CA GLY A 164 0.63 -3.70 4.04
C GLY A 164 1.77 -2.82 3.55
N MET A 165 1.78 -2.48 2.25
CA MET A 165 2.80 -1.60 1.67
C MET A 165 2.81 -0.21 2.33
N ALA A 166 1.65 0.34 2.68
CA ALA A 166 1.57 1.63 3.37
C ALA A 166 2.10 1.57 4.82
N ILE A 167 1.93 0.44 5.51
CA ILE A 167 2.51 0.22 6.85
C ILE A 167 4.03 0.14 6.75
N ASP A 168 4.52 -0.59 5.75
CA ASP A 168 5.96 -0.69 5.45
C ASP A 168 6.57 0.67 5.11
N ASP A 169 5.85 1.52 4.38
CA ASP A 169 6.30 2.89 4.10
C ASP A 169 6.41 3.71 5.39
N ALA A 170 5.41 3.64 6.26
CA ALA A 170 5.44 4.37 7.53
C ALA A 170 6.62 3.93 8.40
N LEU A 171 6.90 2.62 8.45
CA LEU A 171 8.03 2.07 9.18
C LEU A 171 9.37 2.51 8.56
N ALA A 172 9.54 2.39 7.24
CA ALA A 172 10.76 2.80 6.58
C ALA A 172 11.00 4.32 6.69
N LEU A 173 9.96 5.14 6.56
CA LEU A 173 10.07 6.59 6.71
C LEU A 173 10.46 6.99 8.13
N PHE A 174 9.93 6.28 9.14
CA PHE A 174 10.31 6.47 10.54
C PHE A 174 11.78 6.09 10.80
N MET A 175 12.27 5.01 10.19
CA MET A 175 13.62 4.52 10.40
C MET A 175 14.70 5.31 9.64
N ALA A 176 14.37 5.90 8.49
CA ALA A 176 15.37 6.50 7.60
C ALA A 176 16.23 7.60 8.25
N PRO A 177 15.70 8.52 9.09
CA PRO A 177 16.52 9.50 9.80
C PRO A 177 17.57 8.87 10.73
N ASP A 178 17.20 7.82 11.48
CA ASP A 178 18.13 7.11 12.38
C ASP A 178 19.25 6.43 11.59
N ARG A 179 18.95 5.91 10.40
CA ARG A 179 19.92 5.20 9.55
C ARG A 179 21.03 6.11 9.01
N ILE A 180 20.79 7.41 8.92
CA ILE A 180 21.80 8.39 8.53
C ILE A 180 22.34 9.20 9.73
N GLN A 181 22.02 8.78 10.95
CA GLN A 181 22.41 9.45 12.21
C GLN A 181 21.98 10.94 12.22
N LEU A 182 20.77 11.22 11.72
CA LEU A 182 20.25 12.58 11.70
C LEU A 182 20.03 13.09 13.14
N GLY A 183 20.78 14.12 13.54
CA GLY A 183 20.54 14.81 14.80
C GLY A 183 19.30 15.70 14.75
N SER A 184 18.74 16.06 15.90
CA SER A 184 17.53 16.89 16.03
C SER A 184 17.63 18.30 15.43
N GLU A 185 18.83 18.75 15.05
CA GLU A 185 19.09 20.12 14.54
C GLU A 185 19.38 20.17 13.03
N THR A 186 19.43 19.03 12.33
CA THR A 186 19.84 18.98 10.92
C THR A 186 18.65 19.09 9.97
N ILE A 187 18.13 20.31 9.81
CA ILE A 187 17.17 20.65 8.74
C ILE A 187 17.95 20.93 7.44
N GLY A 188 17.46 20.48 6.29
CA GLY A 188 18.10 20.68 4.99
C GLY A 188 18.64 19.37 4.40
N THR A 189 19.94 19.33 4.07
CA THR A 189 20.57 18.20 3.36
C THR A 189 20.43 16.85 4.07
N GLY A 190 20.38 16.86 5.41
CA GLY A 190 20.13 15.63 6.17
C GLY A 190 18.72 15.08 5.96
N LEU A 191 17.69 15.94 5.96
CA LEU A 191 16.31 15.52 5.66
C LEU A 191 16.21 14.98 4.22
N GLU A 192 16.85 15.65 3.26
CA GLU A 192 16.93 15.19 1.88
C GLU A 192 17.47 13.76 1.79
N ASN A 193 18.62 13.52 2.40
CA ASN A 193 19.26 12.21 2.42
C ASN A 193 18.37 11.13 3.07
N ALA A 194 17.64 11.47 4.14
CA ALA A 194 16.71 10.53 4.78
C ALA A 194 15.55 10.16 3.85
N LEU A 195 14.95 11.14 3.19
CA LEU A 195 13.85 10.91 2.26
C LEU A 195 14.31 10.11 1.03
N ASP A 196 15.48 10.44 0.49
CA ASP A 196 16.09 9.70 -0.63
C ASP A 196 16.42 8.26 -0.25
N LEU A 197 16.94 8.03 0.96
CA LEU A 197 17.17 6.68 1.48
C LEU A 197 15.85 5.92 1.60
N PHE A 198 14.80 6.53 2.16
CA PHE A 198 13.46 5.96 2.23
C PHE A 198 12.97 5.50 0.85
N GLN A 199 13.05 6.38 -0.16
CA GLN A 199 12.63 6.05 -1.53
C GLN A 199 13.47 4.91 -2.10
N THR A 200 14.79 4.95 -1.92
CA THR A 200 15.74 3.95 -2.44
C THR A 200 15.45 2.57 -1.86
N VAL A 201 15.09 2.50 -0.58
CA VAL A 201 14.76 1.25 0.12
C VAL A 201 13.40 0.70 -0.32
N ARG A 202 12.38 1.56 -0.41
CA ARG A 202 10.98 1.11 -0.60
C ARG A 202 10.60 0.90 -2.05
N LYS A 203 11.01 1.80 -2.94
CA LYS A 203 10.52 1.84 -4.31
C LYS A 203 10.83 0.56 -5.11
N PRO A 204 12.01 -0.08 -5.03
CA PRO A 204 12.28 -1.31 -5.78
C PRO A 204 11.31 -2.46 -5.46
N HIS A 205 10.95 -2.61 -4.18
CA HIS A 205 10.01 -3.64 -3.76
C HIS A 205 8.59 -3.39 -4.29
N VAL A 206 8.13 -2.13 -4.19
CA VAL A 206 6.79 -1.74 -4.66
C VAL A 206 6.69 -1.73 -6.19
N ASP A 207 7.75 -1.35 -6.90
CA ASP A 207 7.81 -1.44 -8.36
C ASP A 207 7.77 -2.90 -8.82
N ARG A 208 8.52 -3.81 -8.16
CA ARG A 208 8.45 -5.25 -8.43
C ARG A 208 7.02 -5.79 -8.26
N LEU A 209 6.29 -5.31 -7.25
CA LEU A 209 4.88 -5.64 -7.06
C LEU A 209 4.00 -5.10 -8.18
N GLY A 210 4.21 -3.85 -8.60
CA GLY A 210 3.54 -3.28 -9.77
C GLY A 210 3.72 -4.14 -11.02
N ASP A 211 4.95 -4.55 -11.32
CA ASP A 211 5.28 -5.40 -12.47
C ASP A 211 4.66 -6.79 -12.36
N PHE A 212 4.71 -7.39 -11.17
CA PHE A 212 4.05 -8.68 -10.89
C PHE A 212 2.54 -8.60 -11.14
N LEU A 213 1.87 -7.55 -10.67
CA LEU A 213 0.43 -7.35 -10.87
C LEU A 213 0.09 -7.07 -12.34
N ALA A 214 0.92 -6.32 -13.06
CA ALA A 214 0.74 -6.07 -14.48
C ALA A 214 0.85 -7.37 -15.31
N ARG A 215 1.82 -8.24 -15.00
CA ARG A 215 2.01 -9.55 -15.64
C ARG A 215 0.86 -10.50 -15.32
N THR A 216 0.56 -10.68 -14.04
CA THR A 216 -0.46 -11.65 -13.57
C THR A 216 -1.88 -11.21 -13.86
N GLY A 217 -2.15 -9.90 -13.88
CA GLY A 217 -3.42 -9.33 -14.30
C GLY A 217 -3.79 -9.69 -15.74
N LYS A 218 -2.81 -9.70 -16.66
CA LYS A 218 -2.98 -10.16 -18.05
C LYS A 218 -3.14 -11.68 -18.16
N ALA A 219 -2.43 -12.44 -17.32
CA ALA A 219 -2.53 -13.90 -17.26
C ALA A 219 -3.91 -14.41 -16.76
N LYS A 220 -4.70 -13.56 -16.09
CA LYS A 220 -6.08 -13.88 -15.68
C LYS A 220 -7.10 -13.93 -16.83
N SER A 221 -6.68 -13.85 -18.10
CA SER A 221 -7.56 -14.10 -19.27
C SER A 221 -8.04 -15.56 -19.43
N ILE A 222 -7.83 -16.40 -18.41
CA ILE A 222 -8.43 -17.74 -18.29
C ILE A 222 -9.92 -17.70 -17.89
N TYR A 223 -10.43 -16.56 -17.41
CA TYR A 223 -11.86 -16.41 -17.14
C TYR A 223 -12.65 -16.58 -18.45
N GLY A 224 -13.51 -17.61 -18.49
CA GLY A 224 -14.27 -18.00 -19.69
C GLY A 224 -13.63 -19.10 -20.54
N LYS A 225 -12.41 -19.55 -20.21
CA LYS A 225 -11.80 -20.73 -20.85
C LYS A 225 -12.19 -22.01 -20.09
N HIS A 226 -12.67 -23.01 -20.82
CA HIS A 226 -12.80 -24.37 -20.29
C HIS A 226 -11.42 -25.03 -20.29
N LEU A 227 -10.73 -24.96 -19.15
CA LEU A 227 -9.45 -25.64 -18.93
C LEU A 227 -9.68 -27.08 -18.44
N SER A 228 -8.87 -28.03 -18.91
CA SER A 228 -8.82 -29.39 -18.38
C SER A 228 -8.22 -29.41 -16.97
N GLU A 229 -8.32 -30.55 -16.27
CA GLU A 229 -7.73 -30.70 -14.95
C GLU A 229 -6.20 -30.55 -14.98
N GLU A 230 -5.56 -31.13 -15.99
CA GLU A 230 -4.12 -31.07 -16.22
C GLU A 230 -3.67 -29.64 -16.43
N GLN A 231 -4.40 -28.87 -17.25
CA GLN A 231 -4.10 -27.47 -17.52
C GLN A 231 -4.24 -26.58 -16.27
N ILE A 232 -5.22 -26.87 -15.41
CA ILE A 232 -5.37 -26.16 -14.13
C ILE A 232 -4.21 -26.49 -13.19
N LEU A 233 -3.80 -27.75 -13.11
CA LEU A 233 -2.68 -28.19 -12.27
C LEU A 233 -1.35 -27.61 -12.74
N GLU A 234 -1.08 -27.65 -14.04
CA GLU A 234 0.10 -27.03 -14.65
C GLU A 234 0.13 -25.52 -14.37
N TRP A 235 -0.99 -24.83 -14.54
CA TRP A 235 -1.10 -23.42 -14.20
C TRP A 235 -0.87 -23.16 -12.71
N VAL A 236 -1.48 -23.94 -11.81
CA VAL A 236 -1.34 -23.79 -10.36
C VAL A 236 0.12 -23.98 -9.92
N ASN A 237 0.79 -25.00 -10.45
CA ASN A 237 2.16 -25.38 -10.10
C ASN A 237 3.19 -24.45 -10.73
N GLY A 238 2.89 -23.83 -11.88
CA GLY A 238 3.74 -22.86 -12.55
C GLY A 238 3.67 -21.44 -11.97
N ARG A 239 2.91 -21.22 -10.89
CA ARG A 239 2.81 -19.89 -10.27
C ARG A 239 4.13 -19.49 -9.59
N GLU A 240 4.52 -18.24 -9.81
CA GLU A 240 5.64 -17.62 -9.09
C GLU A 240 5.38 -17.67 -7.58
N ASN A 241 6.41 -18.01 -6.79
CA ASN A 241 6.33 -17.93 -5.34
C ASN A 241 6.17 -16.46 -4.92
N THR A 242 5.09 -16.13 -4.23
CA THR A 242 4.77 -14.76 -3.77
C THR A 242 5.23 -14.46 -2.35
N ALA A 243 6.00 -15.34 -1.70
CA ALA A 243 6.53 -15.13 -0.35
C ALA A 243 7.29 -13.80 -0.23
N TRP A 244 8.03 -13.42 -1.28
CA TRP A 244 8.77 -12.16 -1.33
C TRP A 244 7.90 -10.92 -1.11
N ILE A 245 6.58 -10.97 -1.38
CA ILE A 245 5.63 -9.86 -1.15
C ILE A 245 5.33 -9.69 0.34
N HIS A 246 5.30 -10.79 1.09
CA HIS A 246 4.84 -10.83 2.48
C HIS A 246 5.97 -10.89 3.49
N GLU A 247 7.13 -11.40 3.08
CA GLU A 247 8.33 -11.57 3.90
C GLU A 247 9.37 -10.48 3.58
N HIS A 248 8.92 -9.30 3.16
CA HIS A 248 9.81 -8.18 2.90
C HIS A 248 10.36 -7.62 4.21
N ASP A 249 11.66 -7.77 4.42
CA ASP A 249 12.36 -7.21 5.57
C ASP A 249 12.93 -5.83 5.24
N ILE A 250 12.35 -4.81 5.85
CA ILE A 250 12.78 -3.41 5.71
C ILE A 250 14.17 -3.19 6.31
N ASN A 251 14.51 -3.83 7.43
CA ASN A 251 15.83 -3.68 8.05
C ASN A 251 16.92 -4.20 7.12
N ALA A 252 16.73 -5.41 6.59
CA ALA A 252 17.65 -6.01 5.62
C ALA A 252 17.75 -5.16 4.34
N ALA A 253 16.65 -4.53 3.90
CA ALA A 253 16.67 -3.64 2.76
C ALA A 253 17.52 -2.37 3.01
N PHE A 254 17.47 -1.78 4.21
CA PHE A 254 18.36 -0.70 4.59
C PHE A 254 19.84 -1.13 4.61
N GLU A 255 20.14 -2.30 5.16
CA GLU A 255 21.51 -2.84 5.21
C GLU A 255 22.08 -3.08 3.80
N LEU A 256 21.26 -3.61 2.90
CA LEU A 256 21.64 -3.83 1.51
C LEU A 256 22.03 -2.52 0.82
N VAL A 257 21.23 -1.46 0.97
CA VAL A 257 21.52 -0.15 0.36
C VAL A 257 22.83 0.43 0.90
N ASN A 258 23.07 0.30 2.21
CA ASN A 258 24.31 0.79 2.84
C ASN A 258 25.56 -0.02 2.47
N SER A 259 25.41 -1.25 1.96
CA SER A 259 26.52 -2.12 1.55
C SER A 259 27.05 -1.86 0.14
N VAL A 260 26.32 -1.09 -0.67
CA VAL A 260 26.73 -0.72 -2.03
C VAL A 260 27.76 0.42 -1.94
N PRO A 261 29.00 0.27 -2.46
CA PRO A 261 29.97 1.36 -2.50
C PRO A 261 29.40 2.56 -3.28
N GLN A 262 29.50 3.75 -2.71
CA GLN A 262 29.13 5.02 -3.36
C GLN A 262 30.06 5.37 -4.52
#